data_AF-A0A813GN70-F1
#
_entry.id   AF-A0A813GN70-F1
#
_cell.length_a   1.000
_cell.length_b   1.000
_cell.length_c   1.000
_cell.angle_alpha   90.00
_cell.angle_beta   90.00
_cell.angle_gamma   90.00
#
_symmetry.space_group_name_H-M   'P 1'
#
loop_
_entity.id
_entity.type
_entity.pdbx_description
1 polymer ?
#
loop_
_entity_poly.entity_id
_entity_poly.type
_entity_poly.pdbx_seq_one_letter_code
_entity_poly.pdbx_strand_id
1 'polypeptide(L)'
;YATTTLFGDIDQRLPSAAHSIRDFHLNSSQAAMMQSQQLNYANRQPPSQAYQQGSFSTLDPTRMTPPEVRGTPYGSFPGKPSVPLTTKAAINQGSFRRRMNLLPMLLNVLIPCCLFSGLFWVVSFEMHYKNPLTAGFLIAVALVFVLSLGCMAVDKTYRRLRGDATQEPTWFVFLFASCALALVAALFFGQNNFQVNLQPYYDIANLNSYLNVDPVGARGAEYMDAGRIVFSEGAKLDVSRSMGFKSKETYCVAPVTSGGDGSNASQLMVYDFWAIGTDCCAGSQGGDFRCGSYLDRRARGGLRLMNDEMRPFFRLAVQQAEAAYNIKAVHPIFLYWMPNPVEEVNQYQTDGVRYYTAGILCHLLAQLFLVFTALVVFSKIGSA
;
A
#
# COMPACT_ATOMS: atom_id res chain seq x y z
N TYR A 1 23.85 59.93 -7.79
CA TYR A 1 23.22 59.76 -6.47
C TYR A 1 22.37 58.49 -6.54
N ALA A 2 22.99 57.32 -6.34
CA ALA A 2 23.09 56.62 -5.05
C ALA A 2 21.80 55.80 -4.77
N THR A 3 21.72 54.49 -5.06
CA THR A 3 22.24 53.26 -4.39
C THR A 3 21.19 52.53 -3.50
N THR A 4 20.96 51.25 -3.87
CA THR A 4 20.81 50.01 -3.03
C THR A 4 19.44 49.48 -2.56
N THR A 5 19.35 48.13 -2.64
CA THR A 5 18.51 47.11 -1.94
C THR A 5 17.14 46.77 -2.54
N LEU A 6 16.61 45.53 -2.57
CA LEU A 6 17.03 44.12 -2.41
C LEU A 6 15.74 43.29 -2.73
N PHE A 7 15.90 42.07 -3.29
CA PHE A 7 15.03 40.87 -3.24
C PHE A 7 13.51 40.95 -2.93
N GLY A 8 12.73 40.26 -3.78
CA GLY A 8 11.55 39.49 -3.36
C GLY A 8 10.26 39.80 -4.12
N ASP A 9 9.81 38.88 -4.99
CA ASP A 9 8.39 38.49 -5.07
C ASP A 9 8.22 37.25 -5.98
N ILE A 10 8.22 36.08 -5.34
CA ILE A 10 7.62 34.84 -5.80
C ILE A 10 6.53 34.56 -4.77
N ASP A 11 5.25 34.69 -5.12
CA ASP A 11 4.23 33.63 -4.93
C ASP A 11 2.80 34.06 -5.30
N GLN A 12 1.95 33.03 -5.45
CA GLN A 12 0.47 33.02 -5.38
C GLN A 12 -0.33 33.15 -6.68
N ARG A 13 -0.48 32.01 -7.39
CA ARG A 13 -1.78 31.59 -7.97
C ARG A 13 -2.00 30.08 -7.78
N LEU A 14 -2.74 29.73 -6.74
CA LEU A 14 -3.48 28.47 -6.59
C LEU A 14 -4.90 28.66 -7.11
N PRO A 15 -5.54 27.61 -7.65
CA PRO A 15 -6.97 27.40 -7.45
C PRO A 15 -7.21 26.13 -6.62
N SER A 16 -7.84 26.35 -5.47
CA SER A 16 -8.50 25.35 -4.63
C SER A 16 -9.83 24.95 -5.29
N ALA A 17 -9.94 23.73 -5.82
CA ALA A 17 -11.23 23.17 -6.29
C ALA A 17 -11.29 21.63 -6.35
N ALA A 18 -10.32 20.88 -5.83
CA ALA A 18 -10.28 19.41 -5.96
C ALA A 18 -10.42 18.63 -4.63
N HIS A 19 -10.76 19.30 -3.53
CA HIS A 19 -10.65 18.69 -2.20
C HIS A 19 -11.94 18.05 -1.65
N SER A 20 -13.03 17.96 -2.42
CA SER A 20 -14.32 17.49 -1.90
C SER A 20 -14.61 15.99 -2.08
N ILE A 21 -13.72 15.20 -2.68
CA ILE A 21 -13.95 13.75 -2.92
C ILE A 21 -13.08 12.86 -1.98
N ARG A 22 -12.14 13.43 -1.22
CA ARG A 22 -11.10 12.66 -0.49
C ARG A 22 -11.43 12.25 0.95
N ASP A 23 -12.56 12.65 1.54
CA ASP A 23 -12.72 12.58 3.01
C ASP A 23 -13.63 11.46 3.57
N PHE A 24 -14.02 10.41 2.83
CA PHE A 24 -15.02 9.48 3.38
C PHE A 24 -14.83 7.95 3.22
N HIS A 25 -13.60 7.41 3.21
CA HIS A 25 -13.43 5.95 3.14
C HIS A 25 -12.41 5.28 4.10
N LEU A 26 -11.86 5.99 5.08
CA LEU A 26 -10.98 5.38 6.09
C LEU A 26 -11.69 5.37 7.45
N ASN A 27 -12.43 4.28 7.78
CA ASN A 27 -12.47 3.67 9.13
C ASN A 27 -13.54 2.61 9.44
N SER A 28 -14.35 2.09 8.51
CA SER A 28 -15.43 1.15 8.90
C SER A 28 -15.46 -0.23 8.22
N SER A 29 -14.78 -0.45 7.09
CA SER A 29 -14.87 -1.73 6.36
C SER A 29 -13.88 -2.81 6.83
N GLN A 30 -12.75 -2.44 7.46
CA GLN A 30 -11.74 -3.43 7.89
C GLN A 30 -12.03 -4.08 9.26
N ALA A 31 -12.88 -3.49 10.10
CA ALA A 31 -13.24 -4.08 11.39
C ALA A 31 -14.33 -5.17 11.27
N ALA A 32 -15.21 -5.07 10.28
CA ALA A 32 -16.36 -5.98 10.14
C ALA A 32 -16.01 -7.35 9.53
N MET A 33 -14.96 -7.45 8.70
CA MET A 33 -14.56 -8.72 8.08
C MET A 33 -13.75 -9.65 9.02
N MET A 34 -13.13 -9.14 10.10
CA MET A 34 -12.35 -9.97 11.02
C MET A 34 -13.18 -10.66 12.11
N GLN A 35 -14.37 -10.13 12.44
CA GLN A 35 -15.22 -10.69 13.50
C GLN A 35 -16.06 -11.90 13.07
N SER A 36 -16.38 -12.04 11.77
CA SER A 36 -17.22 -13.16 11.30
C SER A 36 -16.45 -14.48 11.14
N GLN A 37 -15.12 -14.46 11.05
CA GLN A 37 -14.30 -15.68 10.95
C GLN A 37 -13.94 -16.32 12.30
N GLN A 38 -13.98 -15.57 13.41
CA GLN A 38 -13.63 -16.12 14.74
C GLN A 38 -14.77 -16.92 15.40
N LEU A 39 -16.03 -16.64 15.07
CA LEU A 39 -17.18 -17.35 15.66
C LEU A 39 -17.36 -18.80 15.16
N ASN A 40 -16.78 -19.15 14.00
CA ASN A 40 -16.94 -20.49 13.41
C ASN A 40 -15.85 -21.50 13.82
N TYR A 41 -14.77 -21.07 14.48
CA TYR A 41 -13.70 -21.99 14.91
C TYR A 41 -13.81 -22.48 16.37
N ALA A 42 -14.72 -21.91 17.17
CA ALA A 42 -14.84 -22.23 18.59
C ALA A 42 -15.72 -23.45 18.92
N ASN A 43 -16.28 -24.16 17.94
CA ASN A 43 -17.37 -25.13 18.19
C ASN A 43 -17.14 -26.57 17.68
N ARG A 44 -15.90 -27.04 17.59
CA ARG A 44 -15.62 -28.47 17.32
C ARG A 44 -14.56 -29.07 18.23
N GLN A 45 -14.93 -29.45 19.46
CA GLN A 45 -14.32 -30.56 20.20
C GLN A 45 -15.37 -31.22 21.11
N PRO A 46 -15.38 -32.57 21.19
CA PRO A 46 -15.38 -33.23 22.51
C PRO A 46 -14.48 -34.52 22.49
N PRO A 47 -14.41 -35.36 23.55
CA PRO A 47 -13.36 -35.26 24.58
C PRO A 47 -12.58 -36.57 24.89
N SER A 48 -11.42 -36.38 25.54
CA SER A 48 -10.71 -37.22 26.55
C SER A 48 -10.73 -38.76 26.50
N GLN A 49 -9.54 -39.38 26.55
CA GLN A 49 -9.26 -40.51 27.47
C GLN A 49 -7.82 -40.49 27.99
N ALA A 50 -7.70 -40.78 29.29
CA ALA A 50 -6.49 -40.86 30.10
C ALA A 50 -5.91 -42.28 30.11
N TYR A 51 -4.60 -42.45 30.32
CA TYR A 51 -4.07 -43.56 31.15
C TYR A 51 -2.61 -43.38 31.63
N GLN A 52 -2.48 -43.57 32.94
CA GLN A 52 -1.39 -43.91 33.90
C GLN A 52 0.07 -44.04 33.39
N GLN A 53 1.06 -43.36 33.99
CA GLN A 53 1.76 -43.62 35.28
C GLN A 53 2.48 -44.98 35.37
N GLY A 54 3.81 -44.93 35.59
CA GLY A 54 4.64 -46.08 35.95
C GLY A 54 6.08 -45.69 36.27
N SER A 55 6.38 -45.54 37.56
CA SER A 55 7.68 -45.34 38.21
C SER A 55 8.53 -46.62 38.27
N PHE A 56 9.87 -46.54 38.25
CA PHE A 56 10.72 -47.40 39.09
C PHE A 56 12.17 -46.89 39.22
N SER A 57 12.76 -47.11 40.40
CA SER A 57 14.04 -46.61 40.89
C SER A 57 15.11 -47.74 40.96
N THR A 58 16.31 -47.37 41.47
CA THR A 58 17.35 -48.16 42.17
C THR A 58 18.53 -48.82 41.41
N LEU A 59 19.70 -48.19 41.52
CA LEU A 59 20.93 -48.56 42.29
C LEU A 59 21.67 -49.93 42.10
N ASP A 60 22.99 -49.78 41.82
CA ASP A 60 24.19 -50.44 42.43
C ASP A 60 24.76 -51.80 41.86
N PRO A 61 25.97 -52.31 42.25
CA PRO A 61 27.26 -52.10 41.54
C PRO A 61 28.20 -53.35 41.40
N THR A 62 29.45 -53.10 40.96
CA THR A 62 30.74 -53.81 41.25
C THR A 62 31.27 -55.01 40.44
N ARG A 63 32.63 -55.05 40.41
CA ARG A 63 33.64 -56.10 40.05
C ARG A 63 34.10 -56.12 38.59
N MET A 64 35.39 -56.27 38.23
CA MET A 64 36.61 -56.77 38.90
C MET A 64 37.86 -56.27 38.10
N THR A 65 38.97 -56.01 38.77
CA THR A 65 40.37 -55.99 38.24
C THR A 65 41.07 -57.32 38.63
N PRO A 66 42.39 -57.61 38.45
CA PRO A 66 43.53 -57.11 37.61
C PRO A 66 44.24 -58.33 36.89
N PRO A 67 45.55 -58.42 36.48
CA PRO A 67 46.71 -57.52 36.71
C PRO A 67 47.82 -57.35 35.64
N GLU A 68 48.63 -56.30 35.88
CA GLU A 68 50.11 -56.24 35.93
C GLU A 68 51.01 -56.54 34.70
N VAL A 69 51.75 -55.52 34.25
CA VAL A 69 53.18 -55.62 33.90
C VAL A 69 53.92 -54.32 34.28
N ARG A 70 55.11 -54.52 34.84
CA ARG A 70 56.05 -53.64 35.56
C ARG A 70 57.05 -52.96 34.60
N GLY A 71 57.50 -51.74 34.92
CA GLY A 71 58.68 -51.13 34.29
C GLY A 71 59.03 -49.72 34.77
N THR A 72 59.95 -49.62 35.72
CA THR A 72 60.78 -48.44 36.10
C THR A 72 62.20 -48.98 36.34
N PRO A 73 63.34 -48.23 36.32
CA PRO A 73 63.52 -46.92 36.99
C PRO A 73 64.62 -45.96 36.44
N TYR A 74 64.95 -44.93 37.23
CA TYR A 74 66.07 -43.96 37.21
C TYR A 74 65.88 -42.66 36.41
N GLY A 75 66.12 -41.44 36.95
CA GLY A 75 66.74 -41.03 38.21
C GLY A 75 66.37 -39.59 38.62
N SER A 76 66.73 -39.23 39.85
CA SER A 76 66.38 -37.96 40.54
C SER A 76 67.65 -37.25 41.04
N PHE A 77 67.47 -35.98 41.43
CA PHE A 77 68.28 -35.06 42.27
C PHE A 77 69.09 -33.92 41.57
N PRO A 78 69.40 -32.78 42.24
CA PRO A 78 68.45 -31.69 42.61
C PRO A 78 69.03 -30.23 42.55
N GLY A 79 68.13 -29.22 42.53
CA GLY A 79 68.27 -27.98 43.31
C GLY A 79 68.97 -26.73 42.72
N LYS A 80 68.24 -25.61 42.55
CA LYS A 80 68.24 -24.40 43.43
C LYS A 80 67.45 -23.23 42.80
N PRO A 81 66.96 -22.24 43.60
CA PRO A 81 65.94 -21.26 43.20
C PRO A 81 66.52 -19.88 42.84
N SER A 82 65.88 -19.15 41.92
CA SER A 82 66.12 -17.72 41.69
C SER A 82 64.82 -16.93 41.48
N VAL A 83 64.59 -16.05 42.46
CA VAL A 83 63.81 -14.81 42.65
C VAL A 83 63.41 -14.04 41.35
N PRO A 84 62.30 -13.28 41.35
CA PRO A 84 61.49 -13.01 40.16
C PRO A 84 61.96 -11.79 39.37
N LEU A 85 62.04 -11.93 38.04
CA LEU A 85 62.17 -10.78 37.15
C LEU A 85 60.79 -10.22 36.83
N THR A 86 60.54 -9.03 37.38
CA THR A 86 59.57 -8.09 36.88
C THR A 86 59.79 -7.85 35.40
N THR A 87 58.89 -8.32 34.55
CA THR A 87 58.76 -7.78 33.18
C THR A 87 57.42 -7.07 33.10
N LYS A 88 57.44 -5.75 33.36
CA LYS A 88 56.46 -4.84 32.81
C LYS A 88 56.60 -4.86 31.28
N ALA A 89 55.99 -5.84 30.64
CA ALA A 89 55.69 -5.76 29.22
C ALA A 89 54.24 -5.29 29.11
N ALA A 90 54.07 -3.96 29.18
CA ALA A 90 52.92 -3.29 28.60
C ALA A 90 52.96 -3.54 27.08
N ILE A 91 52.45 -4.70 26.65
CA ILE A 91 52.05 -4.85 25.27
C ILE A 91 50.69 -4.17 25.18
N ASN A 92 50.76 -2.90 24.76
CA ASN A 92 49.69 -2.21 24.08
C ASN A 92 48.99 -3.21 23.14
N GLN A 93 47.86 -3.78 23.59
CA GLN A 93 46.86 -4.31 22.68
C GLN A 93 46.25 -3.09 22.00
N GLY A 94 47.01 -2.52 21.07
CA GLY A 94 46.51 -1.51 20.16
C GLY A 94 45.31 -2.13 19.49
N SER A 95 44.13 -1.57 19.80
CA SER A 95 42.85 -1.85 19.17
C SER A 95 43.12 -2.21 17.70
N PHE A 96 43.03 -3.50 17.36
CA PHE A 96 43.03 -3.91 15.97
C PHE A 96 41.85 -3.18 15.34
N ARG A 97 42.12 -2.09 14.61
CA ARG A 97 41.10 -1.39 13.82
C ARG A 97 40.50 -2.45 12.92
N ARG A 98 39.33 -2.94 13.32
CA ARG A 98 38.60 -3.97 12.60
C ARG A 98 38.38 -3.42 11.20
N ARG A 99 38.99 -4.04 10.19
CA ARG A 99 38.76 -3.67 8.79
C ARG A 99 37.32 -4.04 8.48
N MET A 100 36.43 -3.07 8.61
CA MET A 100 35.03 -3.25 8.26
C MET A 100 34.95 -3.29 6.74
N ASN A 101 34.56 -4.44 6.19
CA ASN A 101 34.38 -4.60 4.76
C ASN A 101 33.22 -3.68 4.31
N LEU A 102 33.46 -2.83 3.32
CA LEU A 102 32.43 -1.95 2.73
C LEU A 102 31.30 -2.74 2.04
N LEU A 103 31.65 -3.91 1.49
CA LEU A 103 30.73 -4.76 0.74
C LEU A 103 29.47 -5.18 1.53
N PRO A 104 29.55 -5.77 2.74
CA PRO A 104 28.36 -6.12 3.52
C PRO A 104 27.52 -4.90 3.91
N MET A 105 28.11 -3.71 4.07
CA MET A 105 27.33 -2.49 4.32
C MET A 105 26.50 -2.12 3.10
N LEU A 106 27.12 -2.15 1.92
CA LEU A 106 26.43 -1.85 0.67
C LEU A 106 25.29 -2.84 0.42
N LEU A 107 25.51 -4.15 0.67
CA LEU A 107 24.47 -5.17 0.53
C LEU A 107 23.29 -4.93 1.49
N ASN A 108 23.54 -4.46 2.72
CA ASN A 108 22.50 -4.11 3.68
C ASN A 108 21.70 -2.86 3.32
N VAL A 109 22.19 -2.01 2.41
CA VAL A 109 21.40 -0.90 1.84
C VAL A 109 20.66 -1.38 0.59
N LEU A 110 21.39 -1.99 -0.35
CA LEU A 110 20.86 -2.32 -1.66
C LEU A 110 19.79 -3.41 -1.61
N ILE A 111 19.98 -4.49 -0.86
CA ILE A 111 19.03 -5.61 -0.85
C ILE A 111 17.65 -5.18 -0.32
N PRO A 112 17.53 -4.53 0.86
CA PRO A 112 16.23 -4.06 1.34
C PRO A 112 15.60 -3.01 0.41
N CYS A 113 16.39 -2.09 -0.15
CA CYS A 113 15.87 -1.06 -1.05
C CYS A 113 15.35 -1.66 -2.37
N CYS A 114 16.07 -2.61 -2.96
CA CYS A 114 15.64 -3.31 -4.17
C CYS A 114 14.38 -4.15 -3.89
N LEU A 115 14.35 -4.85 -2.75
CA LEU A 115 13.19 -5.63 -2.33
C LEU A 115 11.96 -4.74 -2.14
N PHE A 116 12.10 -3.64 -1.40
CA PHE A 116 11.04 -2.65 -1.18
C PHE A 116 10.52 -2.09 -2.50
N SER A 117 11.42 -1.57 -3.35
CA SER A 117 11.04 -0.93 -4.62
C SER A 117 10.34 -1.91 -5.55
N GLY A 118 10.87 -3.13 -5.67
CA GLY A 118 10.28 -4.18 -6.50
C GLY A 118 8.91 -4.63 -6.02
N LEU A 119 8.75 -4.90 -4.72
CA LEU A 119 7.46 -5.30 -4.15
C LEU A 119 6.43 -4.18 -4.20
N PHE A 120 6.84 -2.95 -3.90
CA PHE A 120 5.98 -1.79 -3.98
C PHE A 120 5.48 -1.61 -5.43
N TRP A 121 6.36 -1.76 -6.43
CA TRP A 121 5.93 -1.76 -7.83
C TRP A 121 4.92 -2.87 -8.14
N VAL A 122 5.22 -4.12 -7.74
CA VAL A 122 4.36 -5.29 -8.01
C VAL A 122 2.97 -5.12 -7.42
N VAL A 123 2.85 -4.57 -6.21
CA VAL A 123 1.56 -4.37 -5.53
C VAL A 123 0.83 -3.12 -6.03
N SER A 124 1.54 -2.06 -6.39
CA SER A 124 0.90 -0.79 -6.79
C SER A 124 0.46 -0.73 -8.24
N PHE A 125 1.20 -1.31 -9.17
CA PHE A 125 0.97 -1.04 -10.60
C PHE A 125 0.16 -2.14 -11.30
N GLU A 126 0.01 -1.99 -12.61
CA GLU A 126 -0.79 -2.78 -13.54
C GLU A 126 -0.69 -4.30 -13.37
N MET A 127 0.46 -4.82 -12.92
CA MET A 127 0.63 -6.25 -12.66
C MET A 127 -0.38 -6.78 -11.63
N HIS A 128 -0.60 -6.03 -10.54
CA HIS A 128 -1.59 -6.39 -9.52
C HIS A 128 -3.01 -6.36 -10.08
N TYR A 129 -3.30 -5.39 -10.95
CA TYR A 129 -4.60 -5.22 -11.57
C TYR A 129 -4.95 -6.34 -12.56
N LYS A 130 -4.05 -6.63 -13.51
CA LYS A 130 -4.32 -7.58 -14.60
C LYS A 130 -4.20 -9.03 -14.17
N ASN A 131 -3.20 -9.34 -13.35
CA ASN A 131 -2.85 -10.72 -12.99
C ASN A 131 -2.54 -10.81 -11.48
N PRO A 132 -3.57 -10.75 -10.60
CA PRO A 132 -3.37 -10.80 -9.16
C PRO A 132 -2.66 -12.09 -8.71
N LEU A 133 -2.82 -13.19 -9.45
CA LEU A 133 -2.10 -14.45 -9.19
C LEU A 133 -0.58 -14.31 -9.38
N THR A 134 -0.13 -13.64 -10.43
CA THR A 134 1.29 -13.40 -10.70
C THR A 134 1.90 -12.47 -9.64
N ALA A 135 1.16 -11.42 -9.26
CA ALA A 135 1.59 -10.54 -8.17
C ALA A 135 1.70 -11.32 -6.84
N GLY A 136 0.70 -12.14 -6.51
CA GLY A 136 0.72 -13.00 -5.31
C GLY A 136 1.88 -14.00 -5.32
N PHE A 137 2.18 -14.61 -6.46
CA PHE A 137 3.33 -15.50 -6.62
C PHE A 137 4.66 -14.78 -6.35
N LEU A 138 4.85 -13.57 -6.89
CA LEU A 138 6.07 -12.78 -6.65
C LEU A 138 6.20 -12.36 -5.18
N ILE A 139 5.11 -12.00 -4.52
CA ILE A 139 5.09 -11.72 -3.07
C ILE A 139 5.49 -12.98 -2.28
N ALA A 140 4.98 -14.15 -2.65
CA ALA A 140 5.35 -15.41 -2.00
C ALA A 140 6.83 -15.76 -2.20
N VAL A 141 7.39 -15.54 -3.41
CA VAL A 141 8.83 -15.71 -3.69
C VAL A 141 9.66 -14.75 -2.83
N ALA A 142 9.26 -13.49 -2.73
CA ALA A 142 9.93 -12.51 -1.87
C ALA A 142 9.86 -12.89 -0.38
N LEU A 143 8.74 -13.44 0.08
CA LEU A 143 8.58 -13.95 1.44
C LEU A 143 9.55 -15.12 1.71
N VAL A 144 9.62 -16.09 0.80
CA VAL A 144 10.58 -17.21 0.90
C VAL A 144 12.03 -16.70 0.94
N PHE A 145 12.36 -15.70 0.11
CA PHE A 145 13.67 -15.06 0.16
C PHE A 145 13.97 -14.45 1.53
N VAL A 146 13.05 -13.67 2.10
CA VAL A 146 13.22 -13.08 3.44
C VAL A 146 13.35 -14.17 4.52
N LEU A 147 12.54 -15.22 4.46
CA LEU A 147 12.63 -16.35 5.39
C LEU A 147 13.97 -17.09 5.29
N SER A 148 14.52 -17.25 4.08
CA SER A 148 15.84 -17.86 3.87
C SER A 148 16.96 -17.05 4.55
N LEU A 149 16.90 -15.71 4.48
CA LEU A 149 17.81 -14.83 5.21
C LEU A 149 17.64 -14.98 6.73
N GLY A 150 16.41 -15.18 7.20
CA GLY A 150 16.12 -15.50 8.60
C GLY A 150 16.76 -16.81 9.05
N CYS A 151 16.62 -17.88 8.27
CA CYS A 151 17.27 -19.17 8.54
C CYS A 151 18.79 -19.04 8.59
N MET A 152 19.39 -18.28 7.66
CA MET A 152 20.82 -17.98 7.68
C MET A 152 21.23 -17.21 8.94
N ALA A 153 20.45 -16.20 9.35
CA ALA A 153 20.71 -15.45 10.56
C ALA A 153 20.65 -16.33 11.82
N VAL A 154 19.69 -17.26 11.89
CA VAL A 154 19.56 -18.22 12.99
C VAL A 154 20.72 -19.22 13.01
N ASP A 155 21.09 -19.83 11.89
CA ASP A 155 22.23 -20.76 11.81
C ASP A 155 23.54 -20.10 12.28
N LYS A 156 23.81 -18.87 11.82
CA LYS A 156 24.99 -18.11 12.23
C LYS A 156 24.98 -17.74 13.72
N THR A 157 23.81 -17.40 14.25
CA THR A 157 23.64 -17.11 15.69
C THR A 157 23.84 -18.37 16.53
N TYR A 158 23.31 -19.50 16.07
CA TYR A 158 23.42 -20.79 16.76
C TYR A 158 24.87 -21.31 16.80
N ARG A 159 25.62 -21.19 15.69
CA ARG A 159 27.05 -21.56 15.65
C ARG A 159 27.90 -20.73 16.61
N ARG A 160 27.60 -19.42 16.72
CA ARG A 160 28.27 -18.55 17.70
C ARG A 160 28.04 -19.01 19.14
N LEU A 161 26.81 -19.41 19.48
CA LEU A 161 26.48 -19.95 20.81
C LEU A 161 27.21 -21.27 21.11
N ARG A 162 27.57 -22.06 20.10
CA ARG A 162 28.36 -23.30 20.23
C ARG A 162 29.88 -23.10 20.29
N GLY A 163 30.37 -21.86 20.28
CA GLY A 163 31.79 -21.54 20.50
C GLY A 163 32.59 -21.17 19.26
N ASP A 164 31.97 -21.10 18.07
CA ASP A 164 32.65 -20.59 16.86
C ASP A 164 32.79 -19.05 16.94
N ALA A 165 33.93 -18.58 17.44
CA ALA A 165 34.22 -17.15 17.67
C ALA A 165 34.54 -16.34 16.40
N THR A 166 34.62 -16.97 15.22
CA THR A 166 35.11 -16.34 13.99
C THR A 166 34.04 -15.62 13.17
N GLN A 167 32.74 -15.83 13.44
CA GLN A 167 31.64 -15.23 12.67
C GLN A 167 30.75 -14.31 13.52
N GLU A 168 30.56 -13.08 13.03
CA GLU A 168 29.65 -12.11 13.64
C GLU A 168 28.25 -12.20 13.01
N PRO A 169 27.24 -12.73 13.72
CA PRO A 169 25.88 -12.86 13.19
C PRO A 169 25.13 -11.52 13.08
N THR A 170 25.67 -10.43 13.66
CA THR A 170 24.97 -9.14 13.81
C THR A 170 24.52 -8.54 12.47
N TRP A 171 25.36 -8.63 11.43
CA TRP A 171 25.03 -8.13 10.09
C TRP A 171 23.95 -8.96 9.38
N PHE A 172 23.89 -10.27 9.60
CA PHE A 172 22.85 -11.13 9.01
C PHE A 172 21.50 -10.92 9.70
N VAL A 173 21.49 -10.76 11.03
CA VAL A 173 20.28 -10.43 11.79
C VAL A 173 19.72 -9.07 11.37
N PHE A 174 20.59 -8.07 11.20
CA PHE A 174 20.18 -6.75 10.70
C PHE A 174 19.65 -6.80 9.26
N LEU A 175 20.29 -7.57 8.37
CA LEU A 175 19.82 -7.76 7.00
C LEU A 175 18.42 -8.37 6.97
N PHE A 176 18.19 -9.43 7.75
CA PHE A 176 16.89 -10.07 7.85
C PHE A 176 15.82 -9.09 8.39
N ALA A 177 16.10 -8.40 9.49
CA ALA A 177 15.16 -7.45 10.10
C ALA A 177 14.80 -6.30 9.14
N SER A 178 15.79 -5.74 8.45
CA SER A 178 15.56 -4.68 7.45
C SER A 178 14.79 -5.17 6.23
N CYS A 179 15.07 -6.38 5.72
CA CYS A 179 14.29 -6.97 4.63
C CYS A 179 12.85 -7.31 5.05
N ALA A 180 12.64 -7.79 6.27
CA ALA A 180 11.30 -8.07 6.80
C ALA A 180 10.49 -6.79 6.95
N LEU A 181 11.09 -5.72 7.48
CA LEU A 181 10.46 -4.40 7.56
C LEU A 181 10.16 -3.84 6.16
N ALA A 182 11.09 -3.95 5.22
CA ALA A 182 10.91 -3.55 3.83
C ALA A 182 9.73 -4.27 3.17
N LEU A 183 9.60 -5.59 3.38
CA LEU A 183 8.49 -6.38 2.86
C LEU A 183 7.15 -5.88 3.40
N VAL A 184 7.00 -5.74 4.72
CA VAL A 184 5.75 -5.27 5.33
C VAL A 184 5.40 -3.85 4.86
N ALA A 185 6.38 -2.95 4.86
CA ALA A 185 6.18 -1.58 4.40
C ALA A 185 5.76 -1.52 2.92
N ALA A 186 6.40 -2.30 2.05
CA ALA A 186 6.07 -2.34 0.62
C ALA A 186 4.64 -2.84 0.38
N LEU A 187 4.18 -3.87 1.11
CA LEU A 187 2.81 -4.36 1.00
C LEU A 187 1.79 -3.31 1.45
N PHE A 188 2.05 -2.66 2.59
CA PHE A 188 1.13 -1.66 3.14
C PHE A 188 1.03 -0.41 2.25
N PHE A 189 2.16 0.22 1.93
CA PHE A 189 2.18 1.41 1.07
C PHE A 189 1.77 1.08 -0.37
N GLY A 190 2.12 -0.13 -0.84
CA GLY A 190 1.73 -0.63 -2.14
C GLY A 190 0.22 -0.74 -2.29
N GLN A 191 -0.44 -1.39 -1.33
CA GLN A 191 -1.88 -1.57 -1.33
C GLN A 191 -2.62 -0.24 -1.22
N ASN A 192 -2.14 0.66 -0.35
CA ASN A 192 -2.75 1.99 -0.19
C ASN A 192 -2.67 2.80 -1.49
N ASN A 193 -1.51 2.82 -2.14
CA ASN A 193 -1.33 3.51 -3.41
C ASN A 193 -2.21 2.90 -4.53
N PHE A 194 -2.32 1.57 -4.55
CA PHE A 194 -3.19 0.88 -5.49
C PHE A 194 -4.65 1.30 -5.29
N GLN A 195 -5.20 1.15 -4.08
CA GLN A 195 -6.60 1.41 -3.82
C GLN A 195 -7.01 2.87 -4.01
N VAL A 196 -6.17 3.81 -3.58
CA VAL A 196 -6.51 5.24 -3.59
C VAL A 196 -6.27 5.88 -4.95
N ASN A 197 -5.17 5.53 -5.62
CA ASN A 197 -4.74 6.23 -6.84
C ASN A 197 -4.87 5.36 -8.10
N LEU A 198 -4.27 4.17 -8.11
CA LEU A 198 -4.05 3.44 -9.36
C LEU A 198 -5.24 2.55 -9.77
N GLN A 199 -6.02 2.02 -8.82
CA GLN A 199 -7.21 1.23 -9.10
C GLN A 199 -8.29 2.06 -9.81
N PRO A 200 -8.70 3.26 -9.33
CA PRO A 200 -9.63 4.12 -10.05
C PRO A 200 -9.13 4.49 -11.46
N TYR A 201 -7.82 4.70 -11.61
CA TYR A 201 -7.21 4.94 -12.91
C TYR A 201 -7.39 3.74 -13.86
N TYR A 202 -7.01 2.54 -13.43
CA TYR A 202 -7.10 1.34 -14.29
C TYR A 202 -8.54 0.97 -14.63
N ASP A 203 -9.46 1.08 -13.67
CA ASP A 203 -10.88 0.81 -13.87
C ASP A 203 -11.47 1.67 -14.99
N ILE A 204 -11.11 2.96 -15.05
CA ILE A 204 -11.61 3.87 -16.08
C ILE A 204 -10.75 3.79 -17.36
N ALA A 205 -9.45 3.50 -17.26
CA ALA A 205 -8.56 3.34 -18.40
C ALA A 205 -8.90 2.13 -19.28
N ASN A 206 -9.42 1.05 -18.69
CA ASN A 206 -9.87 -0.13 -19.42
C ASN A 206 -11.21 0.05 -20.17
N LEU A 207 -11.87 1.20 -19.99
CA LEU A 207 -13.10 1.55 -20.66
C LEU A 207 -12.86 2.51 -21.83
N ASN A 208 -13.79 2.52 -22.79
CA ASN A 208 -13.69 3.33 -23.99
C ASN A 208 -13.93 4.82 -23.71
N SER A 209 -13.32 5.68 -24.54
CA SER A 209 -13.50 7.13 -24.47
C SER A 209 -14.21 7.61 -25.72
N TYR A 210 -15.34 8.30 -25.54
CA TYR A 210 -16.15 8.79 -26.64
C TYR A 210 -16.12 10.32 -26.67
N LEU A 211 -16.03 10.88 -27.87
CA LEU A 211 -15.97 12.31 -28.12
C LEU A 211 -17.14 12.74 -28.99
N ASN A 212 -17.60 13.98 -28.79
CA ASN A 212 -18.68 14.61 -29.55
C ASN A 212 -19.99 13.78 -29.54
N VAL A 213 -20.32 13.18 -28.40
CA VAL A 213 -21.57 12.41 -28.24
C VAL A 213 -22.76 13.37 -28.14
N ASP A 214 -23.76 13.21 -29.00
CA ASP A 214 -25.02 13.96 -28.88
C ASP A 214 -25.95 13.30 -27.85
N PRO A 215 -26.25 13.94 -26.71
CA PRO A 215 -27.10 13.34 -25.67
C PRO A 215 -28.56 13.15 -26.11
N VAL A 216 -29.00 13.75 -27.22
CA VAL A 216 -30.38 13.66 -27.72
C VAL A 216 -30.57 12.47 -28.65
N GLY A 217 -29.66 12.28 -29.61
CA GLY A 217 -29.71 11.17 -30.56
C GLY A 217 -29.14 9.86 -30.00
N ALA A 218 -28.13 9.92 -29.13
CA ALA A 218 -27.46 8.75 -28.61
C ALA A 218 -28.30 7.98 -27.58
N ARG A 219 -28.15 6.65 -27.58
CA ARG A 219 -28.78 5.76 -26.60
C ARG A 219 -27.75 5.20 -25.64
N GLY A 220 -28.11 5.09 -24.37
CA GLY A 220 -27.18 4.58 -23.35
C GLY A 220 -26.70 3.15 -23.64
N ALA A 221 -27.50 2.34 -24.33
CA ALA A 221 -27.12 0.99 -24.74
C ALA A 221 -25.83 0.94 -25.60
N GLU A 222 -25.59 1.97 -26.42
CA GLU A 222 -24.41 2.06 -27.30
C GLU A 222 -23.13 2.43 -26.55
N TYR A 223 -23.26 2.98 -25.33
CA TYR A 223 -22.16 3.53 -24.52
C TYR A 223 -21.99 2.78 -23.19
N MET A 224 -22.44 1.53 -23.12
CA MET A 224 -22.37 0.70 -21.91
C MET A 224 -20.94 0.38 -21.45
N ASP A 225 -19.94 0.56 -22.31
CA ASP A 225 -18.51 0.40 -22.08
C ASP A 225 -17.74 1.75 -22.01
N ALA A 226 -18.46 2.88 -22.05
CA ALA A 226 -17.85 4.20 -21.96
C ALA A 226 -17.36 4.48 -20.54
N GLY A 227 -16.08 4.81 -20.37
CA GLY A 227 -15.53 5.30 -19.10
C GLY A 227 -15.47 6.82 -19.03
N ARG A 228 -15.26 7.44 -20.20
CA ARG A 228 -15.19 8.90 -20.38
C ARG A 228 -16.04 9.28 -21.58
N ILE A 229 -16.90 10.27 -21.41
CA ILE A 229 -17.72 10.82 -22.50
C ILE A 229 -17.49 12.32 -22.55
N VAL A 230 -17.15 12.83 -23.72
CA VAL A 230 -17.19 14.26 -24.02
C VAL A 230 -18.36 14.48 -24.96
N PHE A 231 -19.36 15.20 -24.49
CA PHE A 231 -20.56 15.50 -25.26
C PHE A 231 -20.29 16.55 -26.34
N SER A 232 -21.17 16.58 -27.34
CA SER A 232 -21.15 17.57 -28.40
C SER A 232 -21.26 18.99 -27.86
N GLU A 233 -20.86 19.98 -28.66
CA GLU A 233 -21.02 21.38 -28.30
C GLU A 233 -22.49 21.74 -28.04
N GLY A 234 -22.74 22.59 -27.05
CA GLY A 234 -24.09 22.94 -26.60
C GLY A 234 -24.72 21.94 -25.61
N ALA A 235 -24.06 20.82 -25.30
CA ALA A 235 -24.50 19.92 -24.23
C ALA A 235 -24.51 20.63 -22.87
N LYS A 236 -25.59 20.49 -22.13
CA LYS A 236 -25.82 21.10 -20.82
C LYS A 236 -26.69 20.20 -19.94
N LEU A 237 -26.70 20.50 -18.65
CA LEU A 237 -27.59 19.84 -17.70
C LEU A 237 -28.98 20.48 -17.74
N ASP A 238 -30.03 19.66 -17.80
CA ASP A 238 -31.40 20.12 -17.59
C ASP A 238 -31.73 20.07 -16.09
N VAL A 239 -31.30 21.11 -15.38
CA VAL A 239 -31.49 21.25 -13.94
C VAL A 239 -32.98 21.25 -13.55
N SER A 240 -33.87 21.67 -14.45
CA SER A 240 -35.32 21.72 -14.18
C SER A 240 -35.93 20.33 -13.99
N ARG A 241 -35.30 19.29 -14.55
CA ARG A 241 -35.70 17.88 -14.43
C ARG A 241 -34.77 17.09 -13.50
N SER A 242 -34.02 17.77 -12.65
CA SER A 242 -33.18 17.12 -11.65
C SER A 242 -34.03 16.55 -10.51
N MET A 243 -33.54 15.47 -9.89
CA MET A 243 -34.19 14.80 -8.77
C MET A 243 -33.16 14.25 -7.80
N GLY A 244 -33.56 14.07 -6.54
CA GLY A 244 -32.69 13.52 -5.50
C GLY A 244 -33.37 12.43 -4.69
N PHE A 245 -32.67 11.32 -4.46
CA PHE A 245 -33.08 10.25 -3.55
C PHE A 245 -32.29 10.32 -2.25
N LYS A 246 -32.97 10.36 -1.11
CA LYS A 246 -32.32 10.43 0.21
C LYS A 246 -32.27 9.07 0.89
N SER A 247 -31.07 8.63 1.26
CA SER A 247 -30.82 7.45 2.10
C SER A 247 -29.88 7.85 3.25
N LYS A 248 -28.66 7.33 3.30
CA LYS A 248 -27.59 7.82 4.19
C LYS A 248 -27.12 9.22 3.77
N GLU A 249 -26.90 9.39 2.47
CA GLU A 249 -26.59 10.65 1.79
C GLU A 249 -27.69 10.93 0.76
N THR A 250 -27.72 12.15 0.24
CA THR A 250 -28.67 12.56 -0.81
C THR A 250 -28.04 12.31 -2.18
N TYR A 251 -28.56 11.34 -2.92
CA TYR A 251 -28.10 10.99 -4.26
C TYR A 251 -28.83 11.84 -5.29
N CYS A 252 -28.11 12.76 -5.92
CA CYS A 252 -28.63 13.75 -6.85
C CYS A 252 -28.38 13.34 -8.30
N VAL A 253 -29.37 13.52 -9.16
CA VAL A 253 -29.27 13.25 -10.60
C VAL A 253 -29.84 14.41 -11.41
N ALA A 254 -29.22 14.71 -12.55
CA ALA A 254 -29.73 15.67 -13.53
C ALA A 254 -29.51 15.11 -14.95
N PRO A 255 -30.53 15.13 -15.82
CA PRO A 255 -30.38 14.64 -17.18
C PRO A 255 -29.50 15.57 -18.02
N VAL A 256 -28.71 14.98 -18.90
CA VAL A 256 -27.90 15.71 -19.90
C VAL A 256 -28.74 15.90 -21.16
N THR A 257 -28.78 17.12 -21.69
CA THR A 257 -29.48 17.47 -22.93
C THR A 257 -28.58 18.32 -23.83
N SER A 258 -28.88 18.42 -25.12
CA SER A 258 -28.29 19.48 -25.94
C SER A 258 -29.15 20.74 -25.82
N GLY A 259 -28.51 21.89 -25.66
CA GLY A 259 -29.16 23.18 -25.65
C GLY A 259 -29.40 23.67 -27.07
N GLY A 260 -30.64 23.61 -27.55
CA GLY A 260 -31.11 24.58 -28.52
C GLY A 260 -31.39 25.89 -27.79
N ASP A 261 -30.74 26.99 -28.20
CA ASP A 261 -31.08 28.33 -27.73
C ASP A 261 -32.50 28.68 -28.17
N GLY A 262 -33.41 28.79 -27.21
CA GLY A 262 -34.74 29.35 -27.40
C GLY A 262 -35.76 28.42 -28.07
N SER A 263 -36.85 28.18 -27.36
CA SER A 263 -38.17 27.77 -27.88
C SER A 263 -38.37 26.35 -28.46
N ASN A 264 -37.33 25.61 -28.86
CA ASN A 264 -37.48 24.24 -29.37
C ASN A 264 -36.40 23.28 -28.82
N ALA A 265 -36.07 23.36 -27.52
CA ALA A 265 -35.46 22.22 -26.86
C ALA A 265 -36.50 21.10 -26.94
N SER A 266 -36.35 20.20 -27.92
CA SER A 266 -37.24 19.06 -28.11
C SER A 266 -37.33 18.39 -26.75
N GLN A 267 -38.49 18.46 -26.10
CA GLN A 267 -38.68 17.80 -24.82
C GLN A 267 -38.46 16.32 -25.07
N LEU A 268 -37.26 15.86 -24.75
CA LEU A 268 -36.95 14.46 -24.84
C LEU A 268 -37.88 13.74 -23.88
N MET A 269 -38.57 12.72 -24.39
CA MET A 269 -39.29 11.78 -23.53
C MET A 269 -38.34 10.73 -22.95
N VAL A 270 -37.12 10.62 -23.48
CA VAL A 270 -36.14 9.60 -23.09
C VAL A 270 -34.78 10.23 -22.83
N TYR A 271 -34.21 10.00 -21.65
CA TYR A 271 -32.87 10.44 -21.24
C TYR A 271 -32.06 9.25 -20.74
N ASP A 272 -30.98 8.94 -21.43
CA ASP A 272 -30.08 7.86 -21.02
C ASP A 272 -28.81 8.39 -20.35
N PHE A 273 -28.45 9.67 -20.49
CA PHE A 273 -27.26 10.25 -19.86
C PHE A 273 -27.63 11.12 -18.65
N TRP A 274 -27.03 10.82 -17.51
CA TRP A 274 -27.34 11.46 -16.23
C TRP A 274 -26.07 11.95 -15.54
N ALA A 275 -26.02 13.25 -15.25
CA ALA A 275 -25.05 13.81 -14.34
C ALA A 275 -25.42 13.46 -12.89
N ILE A 276 -24.43 13.08 -12.09
CA ILE A 276 -24.64 12.60 -10.73
C ILE A 276 -23.76 13.31 -9.70
N GLY A 277 -24.18 13.21 -8.45
CA GLY A 277 -23.31 13.38 -7.27
C GLY A 277 -24.11 13.33 -5.97
N THR A 278 -23.44 13.56 -4.84
CA THR A 278 -24.04 13.42 -3.51
C THR A 278 -24.12 14.77 -2.79
N ASP A 279 -25.17 14.95 -1.96
CA ASP A 279 -25.40 16.08 -1.05
C ASP A 279 -25.31 17.49 -1.67
N CYS A 280 -25.69 17.60 -2.95
CA CYS A 280 -25.63 18.83 -3.74
C CYS A 280 -26.98 19.26 -4.33
N CYS A 281 -28.09 18.72 -3.82
CA CYS A 281 -29.45 19.01 -4.25
C CYS A 281 -30.40 19.04 -3.04
N ALA A 282 -31.55 19.68 -3.20
CA ALA A 282 -32.61 19.75 -2.18
C ALA A 282 -33.35 18.42 -1.93
N GLY A 283 -32.84 17.30 -2.43
CA GLY A 283 -33.44 15.97 -2.32
C GLY A 283 -34.65 15.79 -3.23
N SER A 284 -35.76 15.33 -2.66
CA SER A 284 -36.95 14.91 -3.41
C SER A 284 -37.80 16.05 -3.97
N GLN A 285 -37.46 17.32 -3.69
CA GLN A 285 -38.19 18.49 -4.21
C GLN A 285 -37.85 18.77 -5.68
N GLY A 286 -36.76 18.19 -6.19
CA GLY A 286 -36.30 18.34 -7.57
C GLY A 286 -35.90 19.76 -7.94
N GLY A 287 -35.45 19.96 -9.19
CA GLY A 287 -35.22 21.30 -9.76
C GLY A 287 -34.00 22.08 -9.24
N ASP A 288 -33.20 21.53 -8.32
CA ASP A 288 -32.00 22.17 -7.76
C ASP A 288 -30.84 21.17 -7.78
N PHE A 289 -29.99 21.25 -8.80
CA PHE A 289 -28.79 20.41 -8.94
C PHE A 289 -27.55 21.29 -8.99
N ARG A 290 -26.59 21.02 -8.09
CA ARG A 290 -25.37 21.84 -7.92
C ARG A 290 -24.07 21.03 -7.89
N CYS A 291 -24.10 19.77 -8.34
CA CYS A 291 -22.93 18.90 -8.33
C CYS A 291 -21.97 19.19 -9.48
N GLY A 292 -20.67 19.00 -9.22
CA GLY A 292 -19.61 19.15 -10.21
C GLY A 292 -19.58 20.57 -10.80
N SER A 293 -19.15 20.68 -12.06
CA SER A 293 -19.04 21.97 -12.75
C SER A 293 -20.35 22.40 -13.41
N TYR A 294 -21.48 22.30 -12.70
CA TYR A 294 -22.82 22.54 -13.26
C TYR A 294 -23.04 23.97 -13.81
N LEU A 295 -22.34 24.97 -13.26
CA LEU A 295 -22.39 26.37 -13.73
C LEU A 295 -21.44 26.67 -14.88
N ASP A 296 -20.41 25.83 -15.09
CA ASP A 296 -19.42 26.09 -16.11
C ASP A 296 -19.97 25.69 -17.48
N ARG A 297 -20.07 26.65 -18.38
CA ARG A 297 -20.52 26.42 -19.76
C ARG A 297 -19.52 25.59 -20.58
N ARG A 298 -18.27 25.48 -20.12
CA ARG A 298 -17.25 24.62 -20.71
C ARG A 298 -17.35 23.18 -20.22
N ALA A 299 -18.10 22.93 -19.15
CA ALA A 299 -18.36 21.58 -18.68
C ALA A 299 -19.27 20.85 -19.67
N ARG A 300 -18.70 19.88 -20.37
CA ARG A 300 -19.39 18.97 -21.29
C ARG A 300 -18.85 17.55 -21.22
N GLY A 301 -18.10 17.25 -20.17
CA GLY A 301 -17.48 15.97 -19.92
C GLY A 301 -18.21 15.20 -18.83
N GLY A 302 -18.29 13.90 -19.01
CA GLY A 302 -18.81 12.95 -18.04
C GLY A 302 -17.76 11.88 -17.73
N LEU A 303 -17.44 11.71 -16.46
CA LEU A 303 -16.63 10.60 -15.96
C LEU A 303 -17.55 9.53 -15.36
N ARG A 304 -17.45 8.28 -15.80
CA ARG A 304 -18.37 7.23 -15.34
C ARG A 304 -18.28 6.94 -13.86
N LEU A 305 -19.45 6.69 -13.26
CA LEU A 305 -19.54 6.07 -11.94
C LEU A 305 -19.03 4.63 -11.96
N MET A 306 -17.86 4.41 -11.36
CA MET A 306 -17.29 3.07 -11.17
C MET A 306 -17.77 2.38 -9.89
N ASN A 307 -18.26 3.14 -8.90
CA ASN A 307 -18.74 2.56 -7.65
C ASN A 307 -20.09 1.86 -7.84
N ASP A 308 -20.06 0.52 -7.85
CA ASP A 308 -21.23 -0.34 -8.00
C ASP A 308 -22.18 -0.28 -6.78
N GLU A 309 -21.68 0.04 -5.59
CA GLU A 309 -22.50 0.14 -4.38
C GLU A 309 -23.42 1.37 -4.41
N MET A 310 -22.95 2.47 -5.02
CA MET A 310 -23.73 3.70 -5.14
C MET A 310 -24.72 3.68 -6.31
N ARG A 311 -24.47 2.86 -7.34
CA ARG A 311 -25.24 2.81 -8.58
C ARG A 311 -26.75 2.56 -8.36
N PRO A 312 -27.19 1.64 -7.49
CA PRO A 312 -28.62 1.43 -7.24
C PRO A 312 -29.33 2.67 -6.69
N PHE A 313 -28.66 3.47 -5.86
CA PHE A 313 -29.26 4.67 -5.26
C PHE A 313 -29.46 5.77 -6.30
N PHE A 314 -28.51 5.97 -7.22
CA PHE A 314 -28.71 6.87 -8.36
C PHE A 314 -29.82 6.38 -9.29
N ARG A 315 -29.98 5.06 -9.45
CA ARG A 315 -31.10 4.49 -10.21
C ARG A 315 -32.46 4.79 -9.56
N LEU A 316 -32.57 4.74 -8.24
CA LEU A 316 -33.79 5.14 -7.52
C LEU A 316 -34.10 6.63 -7.73
N ALA A 317 -33.09 7.50 -7.72
CA ALA A 317 -33.26 8.92 -8.02
C ALA A 317 -33.76 9.15 -9.47
N VAL A 318 -33.24 8.39 -10.44
CA VAL A 318 -33.74 8.42 -11.82
C VAL A 318 -35.19 7.95 -11.90
N GLN A 319 -35.56 6.86 -11.21
CA GLN A 319 -36.94 6.38 -11.17
C GLN A 319 -37.92 7.42 -10.60
N GLN A 320 -37.48 8.18 -9.58
CA GLN A 320 -38.26 9.30 -9.07
C GLN A 320 -38.40 10.42 -10.10
N ALA A 321 -37.34 10.74 -10.85
CA ALA A 321 -37.40 11.72 -11.93
C ALA A 321 -38.35 11.28 -13.07
N GLU A 322 -38.30 10.00 -13.46
CA GLU A 322 -39.20 9.40 -14.46
C GLU A 322 -40.67 9.57 -14.06
N ALA A 323 -40.99 9.30 -12.79
CA ALA A 323 -42.34 9.44 -12.26
C ALA A 323 -42.78 10.91 -12.14
N ALA A 324 -41.89 11.80 -11.69
CA ALA A 324 -42.22 13.21 -11.44
C ALA A 324 -42.40 14.03 -12.72
N TYR A 325 -41.57 13.77 -13.74
CA TYR A 325 -41.51 14.57 -14.96
C TYR A 325 -42.09 13.87 -16.20
N ASN A 326 -42.64 12.66 -16.04
CA ASN A 326 -43.16 11.82 -17.12
C ASN A 326 -42.13 11.62 -18.26
N ILE A 327 -40.89 11.31 -17.86
CA ILE A 327 -39.76 10.98 -18.73
C ILE A 327 -39.37 9.51 -18.56
N LYS A 328 -38.53 8.99 -19.44
CA LYS A 328 -38.02 7.61 -19.41
C LYS A 328 -36.50 7.58 -19.47
N ALA A 329 -35.89 6.59 -18.84
CA ALA A 329 -34.48 6.28 -18.89
C ALA A 329 -34.33 4.78 -19.13
N VAL A 330 -34.12 4.39 -20.39
CA VAL A 330 -34.10 2.97 -20.76
C VAL A 330 -32.79 2.34 -20.29
N HIS A 331 -31.67 3.00 -20.58
CA HIS A 331 -30.33 2.57 -20.20
C HIS A 331 -29.56 3.73 -19.56
N PRO A 332 -29.85 4.07 -18.28
CA PRO A 332 -29.21 5.20 -17.63
C PRO A 332 -27.71 4.97 -17.42
N ILE A 333 -26.88 5.86 -17.96
CA ILE A 333 -25.46 5.99 -17.72
C ILE A 333 -25.23 7.14 -16.74
N PHE A 334 -24.53 6.84 -15.65
CA PHE A 334 -24.23 7.78 -14.58
C PHE A 334 -22.83 8.37 -14.73
N LEU A 335 -22.75 9.70 -14.75
CA LEU A 335 -21.53 10.45 -15.03
C LEU A 335 -21.30 11.56 -14.00
N TYR A 336 -20.10 11.71 -13.49
CA TYR A 336 -19.67 12.93 -12.79
C TYR A 336 -19.43 14.03 -13.82
N TRP A 337 -20.10 15.16 -13.65
CA TRP A 337 -20.08 16.27 -14.62
C TRP A 337 -18.89 17.20 -14.41
N MET A 338 -18.04 17.33 -15.44
CA MET A 338 -16.80 18.09 -15.37
C MET A 338 -16.34 18.63 -16.74
N PRO A 339 -15.42 19.61 -16.78
CA PRO A 339 -14.88 20.16 -18.03
C PRO A 339 -13.99 19.18 -18.78
N ASN A 340 -13.12 18.46 -18.07
CA ASN A 340 -12.11 17.60 -18.69
C ASN A 340 -11.96 16.26 -17.93
N PRO A 341 -12.67 15.20 -18.37
CA PRO A 341 -12.59 13.90 -17.73
C PRO A 341 -11.28 13.16 -18.03
N VAL A 342 -10.54 13.55 -19.07
CA VAL A 342 -9.25 12.93 -19.40
C VAL A 342 -8.18 13.41 -18.43
N GLU A 343 -8.16 14.70 -18.12
CA GLU A 343 -7.21 15.27 -17.17
C GLU A 343 -7.42 14.72 -15.76
N GLU A 344 -8.68 14.63 -15.30
CA GLU A 344 -9.01 14.04 -13.99
C GLU A 344 -8.45 12.61 -13.86
N VAL A 345 -8.63 11.77 -14.90
CA VAL A 345 -8.08 10.41 -14.89
C VAL A 345 -6.55 10.40 -14.87
N ASN A 346 -5.91 11.28 -15.65
CA ASN A 346 -4.45 11.38 -15.68
C ASN A 346 -3.85 11.87 -14.35
N GLN A 347 -4.60 12.63 -13.56
CA GLN A 347 -4.17 13.06 -12.23
C GLN A 347 -4.01 11.86 -11.29
N TYR A 348 -4.93 10.90 -11.30
CA TYR A 348 -4.80 9.66 -10.50
C TYR A 348 -3.50 8.89 -10.80
N GLN A 349 -3.15 8.75 -12.08
CA GLN A 349 -1.90 8.11 -12.48
C GLN A 349 -0.69 8.89 -11.98
N THR A 350 -0.70 10.21 -12.16
CA THR A 350 0.40 11.08 -11.76
C THR A 350 0.62 11.05 -10.25
N ASP A 351 -0.46 11.12 -9.48
CA ASP A 351 -0.42 11.04 -8.01
C ASP A 351 0.09 9.67 -7.56
N GLY A 352 -0.34 8.58 -8.21
CA GLY A 352 0.15 7.23 -7.92
C GLY A 352 1.65 7.05 -8.17
N VAL A 353 2.19 7.61 -9.26
CA VAL A 353 3.63 7.59 -9.57
C VAL A 353 4.42 8.48 -8.62
N ARG A 354 3.89 9.65 -8.26
CA ARG A 354 4.50 10.54 -7.26
C ARG A 354 4.59 9.85 -5.89
N TYR A 355 3.51 9.21 -5.45
CA TYR A 355 3.46 8.47 -4.19
C TYR A 355 4.50 7.34 -4.16
N TYR A 356 4.61 6.56 -5.24
CA TYR A 356 5.63 5.52 -5.38
C TYR A 356 7.06 6.08 -5.32
N THR A 357 7.34 7.15 -6.08
CA THR A 357 8.66 7.77 -6.13
C THR A 357 9.06 8.34 -4.76
N ALA A 358 8.13 9.04 -4.09
CA ALA A 358 8.34 9.56 -2.75
C ALA A 358 8.60 8.43 -1.74
N GLY A 359 7.83 7.33 -1.80
CA GLY A 359 8.02 6.20 -0.91
C GLY A 359 9.38 5.51 -1.09
N ILE A 360 9.89 5.37 -2.32
CA ILE A 360 11.25 4.86 -2.57
C ILE A 360 12.30 5.76 -1.94
N LEU A 361 12.21 7.07 -2.16
CA LEU A 361 13.16 8.03 -1.60
C LEU A 361 13.13 8.02 -0.06
N CYS A 362 11.94 8.01 0.54
CA CYS A 362 11.77 7.92 1.98
C CYS A 362 12.36 6.61 2.54
N HIS A 363 12.11 5.47 1.88
CA HIS A 363 12.67 4.19 2.32
C HIS A 363 14.20 4.17 2.19
N LEU A 364 14.76 4.69 1.09
CA LEU A 364 16.21 4.79 0.91
C LEU A 364 16.86 5.62 2.02
N LEU A 365 16.31 6.79 2.33
CA LEU A 365 16.83 7.64 3.41
C LEU A 365 16.72 6.97 4.78
N ALA A 366 15.58 6.33 5.06
CA ALA A 366 15.39 5.56 6.29
C ALA A 366 16.40 4.39 6.39
N GLN A 367 16.64 3.67 5.29
CA GLN A 367 17.58 2.56 5.26
C GLN A 367 19.03 3.01 5.45
N LEU A 368 19.42 4.14 4.84
CA LEU A 368 20.73 4.75 5.07
C LEU A 368 20.92 5.15 6.54
N PHE A 369 19.88 5.72 7.16
CA PHE A 369 19.90 6.06 8.58
C PHE A 369 20.00 4.82 9.48
N LEU A 370 19.25 3.75 9.17
CA LEU A 370 19.32 2.48 9.91
C LEU A 370 20.69 1.82 9.80
N VAL A 371 21.31 1.81 8.62
CA VAL A 371 22.66 1.28 8.45
C VAL A 371 23.68 2.15 9.18
N PHE A 372 23.56 3.48 9.14
CA PHE A 372 24.45 4.39 9.87
C PHE A 372 24.37 4.18 11.39
N THR A 373 23.16 4.07 11.94
CA THR A 373 22.98 3.80 13.38
C THR A 373 23.52 2.43 13.78
N ALA A 374 23.27 1.39 12.98
CA ALA A 374 23.85 0.06 13.19
C ALA A 374 25.39 0.10 13.19
N LEU A 375 26.00 0.86 12.28
CA LEU A 375 27.46 1.05 12.23
C LEU A 375 28.01 1.65 13.53
N VAL A 376 27.40 2.73 14.03
CA VAL A 376 27.83 3.39 15.27
C VAL A 376 27.69 2.44 16.46
N VAL A 377 26.58 1.70 16.55
CA VAL A 377 26.35 0.73 17.63
C VAL A 377 27.37 -0.41 17.59
N PHE A 378 27.62 -0.98 16.42
CA PHE A 378 28.59 -2.07 16.27
C PHE A 378 30.04 -1.62 16.49
N SER A 379 30.39 -0.38 16.15
CA SER A 379 31.71 0.17 16.48
C SER A 379 31.95 0.32 17.98
N LYS A 380 30.89 0.58 18.76
CA LYS A 380 30.98 0.72 20.22
C LYS A 380 31.07 -0.65 20.90
N ILE A 381 30.27 -1.62 20.45
CA ILE A 381 30.29 -2.98 21.00
C ILE A 381 31.62 -3.67 20.75
N GLY A 382 32.30 -3.40 19.63
CA GLY A 382 33.64 -3.92 19.38
C GLY A 382 34.77 -3.24 20.17
N SER A 383 34.47 -2.14 20.87
CA SER A 383 35.44 -1.39 21.69
C SER A 383 35.31 -1.66 23.20
N ALA A 384 34.28 -2.40 23.61
CA ALA A 384 34.03 -2.86 24.97
C ALA A 384 34.36 -4.35 25.07
#